data_AF-A0A7Y7LND1-F1
#
_entry.id   AF-A0A7Y7LND1-F1
#
_cell.length_a   1.000
_cell.length_b   1.000
_cell.length_c   1.000
_cell.angle_alpha   90.00
_cell.angle_beta   90.00
_cell.angle_gamma   90.00
#
_symmetry.space_group_name_H-M   'P 1'
#
loop_
_entity.id
_entity.type
_entity.pdbx_description
1 polymer ?
#
loop_
_entity_poly.entity_id
_entity_poly.type
_entity_poly.pdbx_seq_one_letter_code
_entity_poly.pdbx_strand_id
1 'polypeptide(L)'
;MKPYLVYAALAFVMGGCAGVRPPASAPVILENTGTEFPTMCMLLQADGSLVFRGGFGFYQPSTWRRADNDILIITLGGKEPFPTEVLKEQLPKHAGGLLGFDEKRREITYRFDAQTEFLNFGNFYFYRSATCHA
;
A
#
# COMPACT_ATOMS: atom_id res chain seq x y z
N MET A 1 21.20 3.91 -64.31
CA MET A 1 20.66 5.13 -64.95
C MET A 1 19.32 5.44 -64.29
N LYS A 2 19.19 6.70 -63.85
CA LYS A 2 17.99 7.43 -63.38
C LYS A 2 17.33 7.07 -62.02
N PRO A 3 16.80 8.10 -61.32
CA PRO A 3 17.00 8.33 -59.87
C PRO A 3 15.71 8.78 -59.12
N TYR A 4 15.90 9.38 -57.92
CA TYR A 4 14.95 10.12 -57.06
C TYR A 4 14.04 9.22 -56.18
N LEU A 5 13.84 9.47 -54.89
CA LEU A 5 13.51 10.73 -54.23
C LEU A 5 14.07 10.79 -52.80
N VAL A 6 14.63 11.96 -52.51
CA VAL A 6 14.92 12.51 -51.18
C VAL A 6 13.61 12.78 -50.46
N TYR A 7 13.49 12.35 -49.20
CA TYR A 7 12.68 13.06 -48.21
C TYR A 7 13.46 13.15 -46.91
N ALA A 8 14.09 14.31 -46.73
CA ALA A 8 14.50 14.79 -45.43
C ALA A 8 13.25 15.22 -44.66
N ALA A 9 13.08 14.71 -43.45
CA ALA A 9 12.26 15.35 -42.43
C ALA A 9 13.11 15.42 -41.16
N LEU A 10 13.87 16.53 -41.05
CA LEU A 10 14.33 17.01 -39.75
C LEU A 10 13.08 17.34 -38.93
N ALA A 11 12.85 16.61 -37.84
CA ALA A 11 12.03 17.09 -36.74
C ALA A 11 12.97 17.43 -35.57
N PHE A 12 13.48 18.65 -35.59
CA PHE A 12 13.98 19.31 -34.39
C PHE A 12 12.76 19.72 -33.57
N VAL A 13 12.54 19.07 -32.43
CA VAL A 13 11.71 19.63 -31.36
C VAL A 13 12.61 19.71 -30.12
N MET A 14 13.26 20.87 -29.97
CA MET A 14 13.66 21.36 -28.66
C MET A 14 12.38 21.82 -27.95
N GLY A 15 12.13 21.31 -26.74
CA GLY A 15 11.08 21.86 -25.90
C GLY A 15 10.52 20.88 -24.89
N GLY A 16 11.06 20.92 -23.67
CA GLY A 16 10.41 20.39 -22.48
C GLY A 16 11.03 19.10 -21.97
N CYS A 17 11.88 19.22 -20.95
CA CYS A 17 12.02 18.22 -19.91
C CYS A 17 10.69 18.13 -19.14
N ALA A 18 9.61 17.69 -19.79
CA ALA A 18 8.47 17.16 -19.10
C ALA A 18 8.99 15.86 -18.48
N GLY A 19 9.38 15.95 -17.21
CA GLY A 19 9.93 14.83 -16.46
C GLY A 19 9.03 13.63 -16.69
N VAL A 20 9.59 12.62 -17.36
CA VAL A 20 8.98 11.30 -17.47
C VAL A 20 8.87 10.83 -16.02
N ARG A 21 7.72 11.09 -15.39
CA ARG A 21 7.39 10.45 -14.12
C ARG A 21 7.49 8.95 -14.43
N PRO A 22 8.30 8.19 -13.68
CA PRO A 22 8.25 6.75 -13.78
C PRO A 22 6.78 6.33 -13.67
N PRO A 23 6.34 5.29 -14.40
CA PRO A 23 4.99 4.77 -14.22
C PRO A 23 4.78 4.58 -12.72
N ALA A 24 3.70 5.16 -12.18
CA ALA A 24 3.40 5.01 -10.77
C ALA A 24 3.36 3.51 -10.47
N SER A 25 4.23 3.06 -9.57
CA SER A 25 4.26 1.64 -9.19
C SER A 25 2.86 1.23 -8.74
N ALA A 26 2.40 0.06 -9.19
CA ALA A 26 1.10 -0.45 -8.81
C ALA A 26 1.02 -0.57 -7.28
N PRO A 27 -0.15 -0.31 -6.67
CA PRO A 27 -0.32 -0.48 -5.23
C PRO A 27 -0.11 -1.94 -4.83
N VAL A 28 0.40 -2.16 -3.62
CA VAL A 28 0.30 -3.48 -3.00
C VAL A 28 -1.12 -3.63 -2.45
N ILE A 29 -1.84 -4.63 -2.94
CA ILE A 29 -3.22 -4.91 -2.54
C ILE A 29 -3.22 -6.10 -1.58
N LEU A 30 -3.83 -5.90 -0.41
CA LEU A 30 -4.12 -6.95 0.55
C LEU A 30 -5.64 -7.03 0.72
N GLU A 31 -6.21 -8.22 0.64
CA GLU A 31 -7.64 -8.46 0.66
C GLU A 31 -8.00 -9.46 1.77
N ASN A 32 -9.06 -9.16 2.50
CA ASN A 32 -9.75 -10.11 3.36
C ASN A 32 -11.08 -10.47 2.69
N THR A 33 -11.15 -11.66 2.10
CA THR A 33 -12.39 -12.23 1.54
C THR A 33 -13.18 -12.88 2.68
N GLY A 34 -13.87 -12.07 3.46
CA GLY A 34 -14.73 -12.57 4.54
C GLY A 34 -15.89 -13.40 3.99
N THR A 35 -16.23 -14.50 4.65
CA THR A 35 -17.50 -15.22 4.41
C THR A 35 -18.66 -14.60 5.18
N GLU A 36 -18.36 -13.91 6.29
CA GLU A 36 -19.33 -13.32 7.23
C GLU A 36 -19.35 -11.78 7.21
N PHE A 37 -18.33 -11.15 6.63
CA PHE A 37 -18.18 -9.71 6.50
C PHE A 37 -18.03 -9.34 5.03
N PRO A 38 -18.38 -8.10 4.61
CA PRO A 38 -18.06 -7.64 3.26
C PRO A 38 -16.56 -7.78 3.01
N THR A 39 -16.19 -8.05 1.76
CA THR A 39 -14.78 -8.04 1.34
C THR A 39 -14.14 -6.72 1.73
N MET A 40 -12.94 -6.77 2.30
CA MET A 40 -12.19 -5.59 2.69
C MET A 40 -10.82 -5.58 2.02
N CYS A 41 -10.33 -4.39 1.66
CA CYS A 41 -9.00 -4.23 1.09
C CYS A 41 -8.17 -3.20 1.85
N MET A 42 -6.86 -3.44 1.91
CA MET A 42 -5.81 -2.49 2.24
C MET A 42 -4.96 -2.25 0.99
N LEU A 43 -4.90 -1.00 0.54
CA LEU A 43 -4.16 -0.61 -0.66
C LEU A 43 -2.99 0.30 -0.25
N LEU A 44 -1.79 -0.25 -0.28
CA LEU A 44 -0.55 0.45 -0.03
C LEU A 44 -0.11 1.13 -1.33
N GLN A 45 -0.50 2.39 -1.51
CA GLN A 45 -0.21 3.16 -2.71
C GLN A 45 1.27 3.54 -2.79
N ALA A 46 1.81 3.64 -4.00
CA ALA A 46 3.22 3.98 -4.21
C ALA A 46 3.61 5.38 -3.70
N ASP A 47 2.64 6.28 -3.50
CA ASP A 47 2.85 7.61 -2.91
C ASP A 47 2.91 7.60 -1.37
N GLY A 48 2.79 6.43 -0.73
CA GLY A 48 2.78 6.28 0.73
C GLY A 48 1.40 6.44 1.36
N SER A 49 0.33 6.69 0.60
CA SER A 49 -1.02 6.65 1.14
C SER A 49 -1.50 5.21 1.35
N LEU A 50 -2.26 4.99 2.42
CA LEU A 50 -2.93 3.73 2.73
C LEU A 50 -4.44 3.94 2.62
N VAL A 51 -5.06 3.23 1.68
CA VAL A 51 -6.51 3.28 1.45
C VAL A 51 -7.15 2.00 1.95
N PHE A 52 -8.22 2.13 2.71
CA PHE A 52 -9.08 1.02 3.09
C PHE A 52 -10.36 1.03 2.24
N ARG A 53 -10.81 -0.14 1.75
CA ARG A 53 -12.09 -0.30 1.02
C ARG A 53 -12.91 -1.42 1.65
N GLY A 54 -14.24 -1.30 1.62
CA GLY A 54 -15.18 -2.28 2.21
C GLY A 54 -15.21 -2.34 3.75
N GLY A 55 -14.25 -1.69 4.42
CA GLY A 55 -14.12 -1.62 5.88
C GLY A 55 -13.03 -0.64 6.29
N PHE A 56 -12.89 -0.36 7.59
CA PHE A 56 -11.83 0.48 8.17
C PHE A 56 -11.68 1.90 7.59
N GLY A 57 -12.66 2.40 6.82
CA GLY A 57 -12.62 3.75 6.24
C GLY A 57 -12.52 4.86 7.28
N PHE A 58 -12.92 4.59 8.52
CA PHE A 58 -12.82 5.50 9.66
C PHE A 58 -11.37 5.81 10.11
N TYR A 59 -10.38 5.01 9.69
CA TYR A 59 -8.96 5.32 9.89
C TYR A 59 -8.38 6.24 8.80
N GLN A 60 -9.15 6.61 7.77
CA GLN A 60 -8.64 7.50 6.73
C GLN A 60 -8.53 8.96 7.21
N PRO A 61 -7.54 9.74 6.72
CA PRO A 61 -6.47 9.32 5.81
C PRO A 61 -5.34 8.58 6.56
N SER A 62 -4.97 7.39 6.10
CA SER A 62 -3.82 6.65 6.64
C SER A 62 -2.64 6.70 5.68
N THR A 63 -1.45 6.47 6.22
CA THR A 63 -0.22 6.37 5.43
C THR A 63 0.54 5.10 5.78
N TRP A 64 1.46 4.73 4.90
CA TRP A 64 2.40 3.66 5.15
C TRP A 64 3.79 4.06 4.65
N ARG A 65 4.81 3.42 5.21
CA ARG A 65 6.19 3.57 4.77
C ARG A 65 6.99 2.31 5.04
N ARG A 66 8.06 2.14 4.27
CA ARG A 66 9.08 1.12 4.49
C ARG A 66 10.17 1.71 5.39
N ALA A 67 10.41 1.12 6.56
CA ALA A 67 11.50 1.56 7.45
C ALA A 67 12.83 0.84 7.11
N ASP A 68 12.73 -0.42 6.70
CA ASP A 68 13.79 -1.28 6.18
C ASP A 68 13.15 -2.30 5.21
N ASN A 69 13.92 -3.08 4.47
CA ASN A 69 13.46 -3.99 3.41
C ASN A 69 12.26 -4.86 3.82
N ASP A 70 12.22 -5.33 5.07
CA ASP A 70 11.15 -6.17 5.61
C ASP A 70 10.29 -5.49 6.69
N ILE A 71 10.46 -4.18 6.93
CA ILE A 71 9.71 -3.46 7.97
C ILE A 71 8.72 -2.48 7.34
N LEU A 72 7.44 -2.77 7.55
CA LEU A 72 6.31 -1.90 7.21
C LEU A 72 5.85 -1.14 8.44
N ILE A 73 5.69 0.17 8.32
CA ILE A 73 5.03 0.99 9.33
C ILE A 73 3.77 1.60 8.73
N ILE A 74 2.64 1.38 9.40
CA ILE A 74 1.35 1.98 9.09
C ILE A 74 1.08 3.07 10.12
N THR A 75 0.72 4.26 9.65
CA THR A 75 0.22 5.35 10.50
C THR A 75 -1.27 5.48 10.29
N LEU A 76 -2.05 5.24 11.34
CA LEU A 76 -3.50 5.35 11.30
C LEU A 76 -3.94 6.79 11.46
N GLY A 77 -4.69 7.29 10.49
CA GLY A 77 -5.37 8.58 10.61
C GLY A 77 -6.72 8.45 11.29
N GLY A 78 -7.63 9.33 10.85
CA GLY A 78 -8.99 9.40 11.37
C GLY A 78 -9.07 9.90 12.81
N LYS A 79 -10.26 9.81 13.38
CA LYS A 79 -10.55 10.19 14.78
C LYS A 79 -10.88 9.00 15.67
N GLU A 80 -10.96 7.80 15.11
CA GLU A 80 -11.27 6.61 15.89
C GLU A 80 -10.16 6.30 16.90
N PRO A 81 -10.52 5.72 18.06
CA PRO A 81 -9.55 5.24 19.02
C PRO A 81 -8.50 4.33 18.37
N PHE A 82 -7.26 4.48 18.83
CA PHE A 82 -6.20 3.58 18.43
C PHE A 82 -6.47 2.19 19.04
N PRO A 83 -6.33 1.09 18.28
CA PRO A 83 -6.79 -0.23 18.73
C PRO A 83 -5.78 -0.91 19.68
N THR A 84 -5.36 -0.20 20.74
CA THR A 84 -4.30 -0.60 21.67
C THR A 84 -4.55 -1.97 22.30
N GLU A 85 -5.76 -2.25 22.77
CA GLU A 85 -6.05 -3.51 23.48
C GLU A 85 -5.93 -4.72 22.55
N VAL A 86 -6.40 -4.61 21.30
CA VAL A 86 -6.24 -5.65 20.28
C VAL A 86 -4.75 -5.87 19.98
N LEU A 87 -3.98 -4.79 19.79
CA LEU A 87 -2.55 -4.87 19.47
C LEU A 87 -1.74 -5.46 20.63
N LYS A 88 -2.07 -5.14 21.89
CA LYS A 88 -1.44 -5.74 23.09
C LYS A 88 -1.65 -7.25 23.15
N GLU A 89 -2.83 -7.74 22.79
CA GLU A 89 -3.11 -9.17 22.79
C GLU A 89 -2.35 -9.91 21.66
N GLN A 90 -2.23 -9.25 20.50
CA GLN A 90 -1.60 -9.82 19.31
C GLN A 90 -0.07 -9.80 19.36
N LEU A 91 0.53 -8.79 20.01
CA LEU A 91 1.97 -8.55 19.98
C LEU A 91 2.81 -9.72 20.53
N PRO A 92 2.50 -10.35 21.68
CA PRO A 92 3.26 -11.50 22.18
C PRO A 92 3.23 -12.72 21.24
N LYS A 93 2.23 -12.80 20.36
CA LYS A 93 2.04 -13.88 19.40
C LYS A 93 2.64 -13.54 18.03
N HIS A 94 3.15 -12.32 17.83
CA HIS A 94 3.56 -11.79 16.52
C HIS A 94 2.51 -12.01 15.43
N ALA A 95 1.22 -11.88 15.78
CA ALA A 95 0.13 -12.22 14.87
C ALA A 95 0.23 -11.41 13.57
N GLY A 96 0.27 -12.10 12.42
CA GLY A 96 0.41 -11.47 11.10
C GLY A 96 1.64 -10.56 10.96
N GLY A 97 2.73 -10.89 11.64
CA GLY A 97 3.99 -10.16 11.56
C GLY A 97 4.08 -8.93 12.46
N LEU A 98 3.14 -8.73 13.41
CA LEU A 98 3.19 -7.58 14.32
C LEU A 98 4.49 -7.57 15.14
N LEU A 99 5.22 -6.45 15.06
CA LEU A 99 6.48 -6.21 15.79
C LEU A 99 6.33 -5.17 16.89
N GLY A 100 5.35 -4.27 16.80
CA GLY A 100 5.13 -3.26 17.81
C GLY A 100 4.13 -2.20 17.37
N PHE A 101 3.82 -1.28 18.29
CA PHE A 101 2.96 -0.14 18.02
C PHE A 101 3.35 1.05 18.91
N ASP A 102 3.00 2.26 18.47
CA ASP A 102 3.13 3.49 19.22
C ASP A 102 1.80 4.24 19.14
N GLU A 103 1.06 4.24 20.25
CA GLU A 103 -0.27 4.85 20.33
C GLU A 103 -0.24 6.37 20.14
N LYS A 104 0.81 7.05 20.64
CA LYS A 104 0.93 8.51 20.53
C LYS A 104 1.17 8.95 19.09
N ARG A 105 1.98 8.19 18.36
CA ARG A 105 2.23 8.40 16.93
C ARG A 105 1.18 7.72 16.04
N ARG A 106 0.27 6.93 16.62
CA ARG A 106 -0.70 6.07 15.93
C ARG A 106 -0.03 5.18 14.88
N GLU A 107 1.16 4.67 15.20
CA GLU A 107 1.96 3.81 14.32
C GLU A 107 1.82 2.34 14.71
N ILE A 108 1.71 1.46 13.72
CA ILE A 108 1.78 0.00 13.87
C ILE A 108 2.91 -0.50 12.99
N THR A 109 3.78 -1.33 13.56
CA THR A 109 4.98 -1.85 12.90
C THR A 109 4.84 -3.35 12.66
N TYR A 110 5.06 -3.76 11.42
CA TYR A 110 4.98 -5.14 10.97
C TYR A 110 6.28 -5.58 10.29
N ARG A 111 6.62 -6.87 10.43
CA ARG A 111 7.47 -7.57 9.49
C ARG A 111 6.62 -7.91 8.28
N PHE A 112 6.87 -7.26 7.16
CA PHE A 112 6.13 -7.41 5.92
C PHE A 112 7.00 -7.02 4.73
N ASP A 113 7.44 -8.01 3.97
CA ASP A 113 8.27 -7.87 2.76
C ASP A 113 7.51 -8.30 1.51
N ALA A 114 8.20 -8.41 0.37
CA ALA A 114 7.61 -8.85 -0.89
C ALA A 114 7.12 -10.31 -0.89
N GLN A 115 7.67 -11.16 -0.02
CA GLN A 115 7.33 -12.59 0.09
C GLN A 115 6.26 -12.88 1.14
N THR A 116 5.97 -11.91 2.01
CA THR A 116 4.99 -12.06 3.08
C THR A 116 3.58 -12.18 2.51
N GLU A 117 2.92 -13.31 2.73
CA GLU A 117 1.62 -13.62 2.11
C GLU A 117 0.45 -12.84 2.71
N PHE A 118 0.52 -12.53 4.01
CA PHE A 118 -0.58 -11.89 4.73
C PHE A 118 -0.12 -10.95 5.84
N LEU A 119 -1.03 -10.07 6.26
CA LEU A 119 -0.88 -9.18 7.41
C LEU A 119 -2.14 -9.28 8.29
N ASN A 120 -1.97 -9.26 9.61
CA ASN A 120 -3.11 -9.17 10.54
C ASN A 120 -3.35 -7.70 10.92
N PHE A 121 -4.55 -7.21 10.65
CA PHE A 121 -4.99 -5.87 11.04
C PHE A 121 -6.35 -5.95 11.73
N GLY A 122 -6.41 -5.54 13.00
CA GLY A 122 -7.67 -5.48 13.74
C GLY A 122 -8.39 -6.83 13.86
N ASN A 123 -7.64 -7.93 14.02
CA ASN A 123 -8.13 -9.33 14.00
C ASN A 123 -8.56 -9.88 12.64
N PHE A 124 -8.37 -9.14 11.55
CA PHE A 124 -8.60 -9.62 10.19
C PHE A 124 -7.27 -9.92 9.50
N TYR A 125 -7.21 -11.06 8.82
CA TYR A 125 -6.06 -11.44 8.00
C TYR A 125 -6.27 -10.96 6.56
N PHE A 126 -5.44 -10.03 6.10
CA PHE A 126 -5.44 -9.55 4.73
C PHE A 126 -4.35 -10.27 3.95
N TYR A 127 -4.72 -10.99 2.90
CA TYR A 127 -3.83 -11.77 2.05
C TYR A 127 -3.50 -10.98 0.79
N ARG A 128 -2.30 -11.17 0.22
CA ARG A 128 -1.95 -10.57 -1.07
C ARG A 128 -2.97 -10.93 -2.15
N SER A 129 -3.39 -9.93 -2.90
CA SER A 129 -4.28 -10.11 -4.04
C SER A 129 -3.79 -9.31 -5.25
N ALA A 130 -4.17 -9.76 -6.45
CA ALA A 130 -3.93 -9.02 -7.69
C ALA A 130 -4.91 -7.85 -7.87
N THR A 131 -6.10 -7.96 -7.28
CA THR A 131 -7.21 -7.00 -7.41
C THR A 131 -7.92 -6.82 -6.08
N CYS A 132 -8.57 -5.67 -5.91
CA CYS A 132 -9.47 -5.43 -4.78
C CYS A 132 -10.91 -5.60 -5.25
N HIS A 133 -11.66 -6.48 -4.60
CA HIS A 133 -13.06 -6.82 -4.91
C HIS A 133 -14.07 -6.15 -3.96
N ALA A 134 -13.60 -5.35 -3.01
CA ALA A 134 -14.42 -4.55 -2.10
C ALA A 134 -15.03 -3.30 -2.76
#